data_AF-A0A845LI07-F1
#
_entry.id   AF-A0A845LI07-F1
#
_cell.length_a   1.000
_cell.length_b   1.000
_cell.length_c   1.000
_cell.angle_alpha   90.00
_cell.angle_beta   90.00
_cell.angle_gamma   90.00
#
_symmetry.space_group_name_H-M   'P 1'
#
loop_
_entity.id
_entity.type
_entity.pdbx_description
1 polymer ?
#
loop_
_entity_poly.entity_id
_entity_poly.type
_entity_poly.pdbx_seq_one_letter_code
_entity_poly.pdbx_strand_id
1 'polypeptide(L)'
;MTTLRFILLQCKRNHEKETLLRATLPMLYAHWEGFIKESSLAYLDYVLRQRATLENLKHNFIALTLRGKIISAGLSKKNQVHTELIDLILNHSEQVVSYDPNEVIDTQSNLSSNVLRDIMHTVGIDFDSAWKKKAPLIDHQLLKSRNEIAHGELVSVDITLFEQLHRFVLESLEQYKTEIENAAALEKYRSTV
;
A
#
# COMPACT_ATOMS: atom_id res chain seq x y z
N MET A 1 2.82 17.47 -7.26
CA MET A 1 2.02 17.24 -8.49
C MET A 1 1.30 18.47 -9.04
N THR A 2 0.96 19.49 -8.23
CA THR A 2 0.24 20.70 -8.69
C THR A 2 1.00 21.52 -9.73
N THR A 3 2.32 21.68 -9.56
CA THR A 3 3.17 22.43 -10.51
C THR A 3 3.23 21.78 -11.89
N LEU A 4 3.32 20.45 -11.95
CA LEU A 4 3.32 19.71 -13.22
C LEU A 4 2.00 19.90 -13.98
N ARG A 5 0.87 19.82 -13.27
CA ARG A 5 -0.45 20.14 -13.83
C ARG A 5 -0.50 21.58 -14.37
N PHE A 6 0.02 22.55 -13.62
CA PHE A 6 0.05 23.95 -14.06
C PHE A 6 0.86 24.14 -15.35
N ILE A 7 2.08 23.58 -15.40
CA ILE A 7 2.94 23.62 -16.61
C ILE A 7 2.21 23.00 -17.80
N LEU A 8 1.59 21.85 -17.60
CA LEU A 8 0.84 21.12 -18.63
C LEU A 8 -0.36 21.92 -19.16
N LEU A 9 -1.10 22.60 -18.29
CA LEU A 9 -2.25 23.42 -18.67
C LEU A 9 -1.87 24.74 -19.36
N GLN A 10 -0.68 25.27 -19.09
CA GLN A 10 -0.17 26.48 -19.74
C GLN A 10 0.48 26.21 -21.11
N CYS A 11 0.70 24.94 -21.44
CA CYS A 11 1.35 24.55 -22.67
C CYS A 11 0.46 24.83 -23.90
N LYS A 12 0.91 25.74 -24.78
CA LYS A 12 0.14 26.19 -25.95
C LYS A 12 0.34 25.34 -27.20
N ARG A 13 1.47 24.61 -27.28
CA ARG A 13 1.83 23.79 -28.44
C ARG A 13 1.35 22.37 -28.23
N ASN A 14 0.58 21.83 -29.18
CA ASN A 14 -0.03 20.50 -29.05
C ASN A 14 1.00 19.38 -28.86
N HIS A 15 2.10 19.40 -29.61
CA HIS A 15 3.15 18.37 -29.51
C HIS A 15 3.86 18.36 -28.13
N GLU A 16 4.10 19.53 -27.55
CA GLU A 16 4.66 19.66 -26.20
C GLU A 16 3.65 19.15 -25.17
N LYS A 17 2.37 19.49 -25.33
CA LYS A 17 1.29 19.06 -24.43
C LYS A 17 1.12 17.54 -24.43
N GLU A 18 1.12 16.89 -25.60
CA GLU A 18 1.04 15.43 -25.73
C GLU A 18 2.24 14.74 -25.07
N THR A 19 3.44 15.28 -25.27
CA THR A 19 4.66 14.77 -24.63
C THR A 19 4.58 14.89 -23.10
N LEU A 20 4.14 16.04 -22.60
CA LEU A 20 3.98 16.27 -21.16
C LEU A 20 2.89 15.39 -20.54
N LEU A 21 1.76 15.18 -21.23
CA LEU A 21 0.69 14.28 -20.78
C LEU A 21 1.20 12.86 -20.58
N ARG A 22 1.95 12.33 -21.55
CA ARG A 22 2.56 11.00 -21.44
C ARG A 22 3.61 10.94 -20.35
N ALA A 23 4.49 11.94 -20.24
CA ALA A 23 5.55 11.95 -19.22
C ALA A 23 5.01 12.06 -17.78
N THR A 24 3.91 12.79 -17.58
CA THR A 24 3.41 13.09 -16.23
C THR A 24 2.66 11.90 -15.61
N LEU A 25 2.05 11.01 -16.40
CA LEU A 25 1.30 9.87 -15.86
C LEU A 25 2.18 8.87 -15.07
N PRO A 26 3.33 8.40 -15.58
CA PRO A 26 4.24 7.59 -14.78
C PRO A 26 4.71 8.29 -13.50
N MET A 27 4.94 9.60 -13.55
CA MET A 27 5.32 10.38 -12.35
C MET A 27 4.19 10.43 -11.33
N LEU A 28 2.95 10.61 -11.78
CA LEU A 28 1.75 10.62 -10.93
C LEU A 28 1.57 9.27 -10.24
N TYR A 29 1.72 8.18 -10.99
CA TYR A 29 1.68 6.83 -10.46
C TYR A 29 2.80 6.57 -9.45
N ALA A 30 4.04 6.91 -9.79
CA ALA A 30 5.20 6.71 -8.91
C ALA A 30 5.06 7.46 -7.58
N HIS A 31 4.48 8.66 -7.61
CA HIS A 31 4.21 9.42 -6.39
C HIS A 31 3.12 8.76 -5.54
N TRP A 32 2.07 8.24 -6.18
CA TRP A 32 1.02 7.49 -5.48
C TRP A 32 1.54 6.20 -4.85
N GLU A 33 2.22 5.35 -5.63
CA GLU A 33 2.82 4.10 -5.15
C GLU A 33 3.82 4.34 -4.01
N GLY A 34 4.74 5.30 -4.20
CA GLY A 34 5.74 5.64 -3.20
C GLY A 34 5.11 6.14 -1.91
N PHE A 35 4.10 7.01 -1.98
CA PHE A 35 3.43 7.50 -0.78
C PHE A 35 2.74 6.38 0.00
N ILE A 36 1.98 5.50 -0.67
CA ILE A 36 1.32 4.36 -0.01
C ILE A 36 2.39 3.53 0.72
N LYS A 37 3.47 3.16 0.03
CA LYS A 37 4.57 2.38 0.61
C LYS A 37 5.18 3.06 1.84
N GLU A 38 5.66 4.29 1.68
CA GLU A 38 6.41 4.98 2.75
C GLU A 38 5.52 5.30 3.96
N SER A 39 4.25 5.64 3.74
CA SER A 39 3.31 5.89 4.85
C SER A 39 2.91 4.59 5.57
N SER A 40 2.76 3.46 4.86
CA SER A 40 2.59 2.15 5.50
C SER A 40 3.80 1.77 6.34
N LEU A 41 5.02 1.93 5.81
CA LEU A 41 6.27 1.63 6.51
C LEU A 41 6.40 2.47 7.79
N ALA A 42 6.15 3.79 7.70
CA ALA A 42 6.20 4.68 8.84
C ALA A 42 5.18 4.29 9.93
N TYR A 43 3.97 3.88 9.54
CA TYR A 43 2.96 3.42 10.47
C TYR A 43 3.32 2.10 11.16
N LEU A 44 3.87 1.13 10.42
CA LEU A 44 4.36 -0.11 10.98
C LEU A 44 5.51 0.12 11.98
N ASP A 45 6.46 1.01 11.65
CA ASP A 45 7.51 1.42 12.59
C ASP A 45 6.94 2.09 13.85
N TYR A 46 5.90 2.92 13.70
CA TYR A 46 5.18 3.49 14.84
C TYR A 46 4.58 2.40 15.74
N VAL A 47 3.94 1.36 15.18
CA VAL A 47 3.37 0.25 15.96
C VAL A 47 4.46 -0.54 16.69
N LEU A 48 5.60 -0.81 16.06
CA LEU A 48 6.75 -1.48 16.69
C LEU A 48 7.25 -0.69 17.92
N ARG A 49 7.32 0.64 17.80
CA ARG A 49 7.78 1.51 18.89
C ARG A 49 6.85 1.53 20.10
N GLN A 50 5.58 1.13 19.95
CA GLN A 50 4.66 1.01 21.09
C GLN A 50 5.02 -0.15 22.01
N ARG A 51 5.82 -1.13 21.53
CA ARG A 51 6.23 -2.31 22.30
C ARG A 51 5.06 -3.05 22.96
N ALA A 52 3.90 -3.07 22.30
CA ALA A 52 2.73 -3.77 22.78
C ALA A 52 2.96 -5.29 22.74
N THR A 53 2.38 -5.99 23.72
CA THR A 53 2.30 -7.46 23.71
C THR A 53 1.30 -7.92 22.66
N LEU A 54 1.53 -9.10 22.08
CA LEU A 54 0.74 -9.61 20.96
C LEU A 54 -0.73 -9.85 21.34
N GLU A 55 -1.05 -10.17 22.60
CA GLU A 55 -2.44 -10.27 23.10
C GLU A 55 -3.24 -8.96 22.93
N ASN A 56 -2.55 -7.81 22.99
CA ASN A 56 -3.14 -6.49 22.93
C ASN A 56 -3.21 -5.96 21.49
N LEU A 57 -2.80 -6.76 20.50
CA LEU A 57 -2.75 -6.37 19.10
C LEU A 57 -3.77 -7.14 18.26
N LYS A 58 -4.18 -6.53 17.14
CA LYS A 58 -4.97 -7.23 16.14
C LYS A 58 -4.20 -8.37 15.49
N HIS A 59 -4.95 -9.38 15.05
CA HIS A 59 -4.44 -10.60 14.43
C HIS A 59 -3.49 -10.37 13.25
N ASN A 60 -3.68 -9.30 12.46
CA ASN A 60 -2.76 -8.98 11.37
C ASN A 60 -1.32 -8.75 11.90
N PHE A 61 -1.14 -8.02 13.00
CA PHE A 61 0.19 -7.78 13.60
C PHE A 61 0.78 -9.03 14.28
N ILE A 62 -0.07 -9.88 14.85
CA ILE A 62 0.33 -11.20 15.34
C ILE A 62 0.90 -11.99 14.15
N ALA A 63 0.17 -12.08 13.05
CA ALA A 63 0.62 -12.77 11.84
C ALA A 63 1.93 -12.21 11.28
N LEU A 64 2.14 -10.89 11.31
CA LEU A 64 3.42 -10.27 10.92
C LEU A 64 4.57 -10.75 11.80
N THR A 65 4.37 -10.75 13.13
CA THR A 65 5.40 -11.18 14.08
C THR A 65 5.74 -12.67 13.91
N LEU A 66 4.74 -13.48 13.58
CA LEU A 66 4.92 -14.93 13.43
C LEU A 66 5.31 -15.35 12.00
N ARG A 67 5.38 -14.41 11.05
CA ARG A 67 5.53 -14.67 9.61
C ARG A 67 6.69 -15.61 9.30
N GLY A 68 7.87 -15.36 9.87
CA GLY A 68 9.06 -16.18 9.66
C GLY A 68 8.85 -17.63 10.10
N LYS A 69 8.17 -17.85 11.23
CA LYS A 69 7.84 -19.19 11.74
C LYS A 69 6.78 -19.87 10.89
N ILE A 70 5.76 -19.14 10.42
CA ILE A 70 4.73 -19.65 9.51
C ILE A 70 5.37 -20.14 8.20
N ILE A 71 6.23 -19.32 7.58
CA ILE A 71 6.94 -19.69 6.34
C ILE A 71 7.85 -20.90 6.58
N SER A 72 8.64 -20.87 7.66
CA SER A 72 9.53 -21.99 8.00
C SER A 72 8.78 -23.29 8.23
N ALA A 73 7.60 -23.24 8.87
CA ALA A 73 6.77 -24.41 9.07
C ALA A 73 6.19 -24.90 7.74
N GLY A 74 5.68 -24.01 6.88
CA GLY A 74 5.14 -24.38 5.57
C GLY A 74 6.15 -25.06 4.63
N LEU A 75 7.44 -24.76 4.77
CA LEU A 75 8.52 -25.37 4.00
C LEU A 75 9.08 -26.66 4.63
N SER A 76 8.79 -26.93 5.90
CA SER A 76 9.33 -28.07 6.65
C SER A 76 8.45 -29.31 6.53
N LYS A 77 9.07 -30.50 6.58
CA LYS A 77 8.38 -31.80 6.72
C LYS A 77 8.44 -32.35 8.14
N LYS A 78 9.12 -31.67 9.07
CA LYS A 78 9.35 -32.15 10.44
C LYS A 78 8.17 -31.74 11.32
N ASN A 79 7.48 -32.72 11.91
CA ASN A 79 6.39 -32.48 12.86
C ASN A 79 6.79 -31.57 14.02
N GLN A 80 8.03 -31.65 14.49
CA GLN A 80 8.54 -30.77 15.54
C GLN A 80 8.38 -29.28 15.20
N VAL A 81 8.68 -28.86 13.96
CA VAL A 81 8.56 -27.45 13.53
C VAL A 81 7.09 -27.01 13.51
N HIS A 82 6.18 -27.93 13.14
CA HIS A 82 4.75 -27.66 13.18
C HIS A 82 4.25 -27.54 14.63
N THR A 83 4.68 -28.42 15.54
CA THR A 83 4.35 -28.33 16.97
C THR A 83 4.87 -27.02 17.57
N GLU A 84 6.11 -26.63 17.28
CA GLU A 84 6.68 -25.35 17.72
C GLU A 84 5.86 -24.13 17.25
N LEU A 85 5.35 -24.16 16.01
CA LEU A 85 4.46 -23.10 15.51
C LEU A 85 3.13 -23.07 16.29
N ILE A 86 2.52 -24.23 16.52
CA ILE A 86 1.24 -24.31 17.27
C ILE A 86 1.43 -23.84 18.70
N ASP A 87 2.49 -24.27 19.38
CA ASP A 87 2.79 -23.82 20.74
C ASP A 87 2.98 -22.31 20.80
N LEU A 88 3.63 -21.74 19.79
CA LEU A 88 3.81 -20.29 19.70
C LEU A 88 2.47 -19.59 19.47
N ILE A 89 1.62 -20.08 18.56
CA ILE A 89 0.27 -19.54 18.34
C ILE A 89 -0.59 -19.62 19.60
N LEU A 90 -0.47 -20.68 20.41
CA LEU A 90 -1.26 -20.82 21.63
C LEU A 90 -0.71 -19.99 22.80
N ASN A 91 0.59 -19.70 22.82
CA ASN A 91 1.28 -19.04 23.94
C ASN A 91 1.93 -17.69 23.55
N HIS A 92 1.40 -16.99 22.55
CA HIS A 92 1.98 -15.74 22.04
C HIS A 92 1.72 -14.51 22.94
N SER A 93 0.89 -14.64 23.96
CA SER A 93 0.28 -13.51 24.68
C SER A 93 1.30 -12.48 25.19
N GLU A 94 2.36 -12.95 25.87
CA GLU A 94 3.38 -12.10 26.48
C GLU A 94 4.47 -11.63 25.50
N GLN A 95 4.51 -12.19 24.28
CA GLN A 95 5.52 -11.80 23.30
C GLN A 95 5.29 -10.35 22.84
N VAL A 96 6.36 -9.58 22.73
CA VAL A 96 6.30 -8.22 22.18
C VAL A 96 6.30 -8.29 20.65
N VAL A 97 5.56 -7.38 20.02
CA VAL A 97 5.54 -7.23 18.56
C VAL A 97 6.94 -7.09 17.96
N SER A 98 7.21 -7.84 16.89
CA SER A 98 8.53 -7.86 16.25
C SER A 98 8.44 -8.34 14.80
N TYR A 99 8.67 -7.44 13.85
CA TYR A 99 8.78 -7.73 12.42
C TYR A 99 9.65 -6.67 11.74
N ASP A 100 10.12 -6.92 10.51
CA ASP A 100 10.75 -5.89 9.66
C ASP A 100 9.69 -5.29 8.72
N PRO A 101 9.35 -3.99 8.86
CA PRO A 101 8.43 -3.31 7.96
C PRO A 101 8.78 -3.48 6.47
N ASN A 102 10.06 -3.53 6.12
CA ASN A 102 10.53 -3.65 4.73
C ASN A 102 10.28 -5.03 4.13
N GLU A 103 10.20 -6.07 4.96
CA GLU A 103 9.91 -7.44 4.50
C GLU A 103 8.40 -7.70 4.34
N VAL A 104 7.56 -6.87 4.94
CA VAL A 104 6.10 -7.08 4.98
C VAL A 104 5.32 -6.10 4.08
N ILE A 105 5.91 -4.97 3.71
CA ILE A 105 5.34 -4.04 2.71
C ILE A 105 6.08 -4.21 1.39
N ASP A 106 5.40 -4.81 0.41
CA ASP A 106 5.89 -4.95 -0.95
C ASP A 106 4.85 -4.45 -1.95
N THR A 107 5.21 -3.42 -2.72
CA THR A 107 4.36 -2.92 -3.81
C THR A 107 4.46 -3.78 -5.08
N GLN A 108 5.34 -4.78 -5.09
CA GLN A 108 5.62 -5.65 -6.23
C GLN A 108 6.04 -4.87 -7.49
N SER A 109 6.62 -3.68 -7.29
CA SER A 109 6.93 -2.67 -8.33
C SER A 109 5.71 -2.24 -9.18
N ASN A 110 4.51 -2.63 -8.75
CA ASN A 110 3.22 -2.46 -9.41
C ASN A 110 2.10 -2.52 -8.36
N LEU A 111 1.82 -1.39 -7.73
CA LEU A 111 0.66 -1.20 -6.85
C LEU A 111 -0.67 -1.33 -7.62
N SER A 112 -1.14 -2.57 -7.78
CA SER A 112 -2.51 -2.90 -8.21
C SER A 112 -3.49 -2.77 -7.05
N SER A 113 -4.79 -2.84 -7.33
CA SER A 113 -5.82 -2.84 -6.28
C SER A 113 -5.67 -4.04 -5.32
N ASN A 114 -5.22 -5.20 -5.81
CA ASN A 114 -4.95 -6.37 -5.00
C ASN A 114 -3.73 -6.17 -4.08
N VAL A 115 -2.65 -5.59 -4.61
CA VAL A 115 -1.45 -5.27 -3.81
C VAL A 115 -1.81 -4.22 -2.76
N LEU A 116 -2.58 -3.19 -3.11
CA LEU A 116 -3.07 -2.20 -2.15
C LEU A 116 -3.92 -2.84 -1.06
N ARG A 117 -4.82 -3.77 -1.41
CA ARG A 117 -5.62 -4.52 -0.43
C ARG A 117 -4.73 -5.27 0.57
N ASP A 118 -3.69 -5.94 0.09
CA ASP A 118 -2.76 -6.69 0.94
C ASP A 118 -1.96 -5.78 1.87
N ILE A 119 -1.46 -4.66 1.36
CA ILE A 119 -0.81 -3.60 2.15
C ILE A 119 -1.78 -3.07 3.22
N MET A 120 -3.01 -2.73 2.84
CA MET A 120 -4.04 -2.24 3.77
C MET A 120 -4.37 -3.25 4.86
N HIS A 121 -4.53 -4.53 4.51
CA HIS A 121 -4.71 -5.61 5.47
C HIS A 121 -3.52 -5.73 6.43
N THR A 122 -2.30 -5.64 5.90
CA THR A 122 -1.06 -5.68 6.67
C THR A 122 -1.01 -4.59 7.74
N VAL A 123 -1.39 -3.36 7.39
CA VAL A 123 -1.47 -2.25 8.35
C VAL A 123 -2.78 -2.22 9.17
N GLY A 124 -3.70 -3.17 8.95
CA GLY A 124 -4.95 -3.29 9.71
C GLY A 124 -6.03 -2.26 9.33
N ILE A 125 -6.01 -1.76 8.10
CA ILE A 125 -7.02 -0.86 7.53
C ILE A 125 -7.92 -1.65 6.57
N ASP A 126 -9.24 -1.42 6.64
CA ASP A 126 -10.19 -2.08 5.75
C ASP A 126 -10.17 -1.49 4.34
N PHE A 127 -9.89 -2.33 3.35
CA PHE A 127 -9.93 -1.97 1.95
C PHE A 127 -11.37 -1.95 1.39
N ASP A 128 -12.24 -2.86 1.84
CA ASP A 128 -13.45 -3.16 1.10
C ASP A 128 -14.53 -2.08 1.24
N SER A 129 -14.61 -1.38 2.38
CA SER A 129 -15.57 -0.30 2.60
C SER A 129 -15.39 0.90 1.66
N ALA A 130 -14.15 1.31 1.37
CA ALA A 130 -13.89 2.56 0.66
C ALA A 130 -13.09 2.40 -0.64
N TRP A 131 -12.20 1.41 -0.74
CA TRP A 131 -11.25 1.27 -1.84
C TRP A 131 -11.67 0.27 -2.91
N LYS A 132 -12.51 -0.72 -2.58
CA LYS A 132 -13.01 -1.70 -3.56
C LYS A 132 -13.65 -1.07 -4.79
N LYS A 133 -14.43 0.01 -4.61
CA LYS A 133 -15.04 0.75 -5.72
C LYS A 133 -14.04 1.49 -6.62
N LYS A 134 -12.82 1.74 -6.13
CA LYS A 134 -11.72 2.39 -6.85
C LYS A 134 -10.87 1.40 -7.65
N ALA A 135 -11.00 0.09 -7.39
CA ALA A 135 -10.18 -0.93 -8.03
C ALA A 135 -10.16 -0.85 -9.57
N PRO A 136 -11.29 -0.65 -10.28
CA PRO A 136 -11.26 -0.51 -11.73
C PRO A 136 -10.44 0.68 -12.22
N LEU A 137 -10.45 1.79 -11.47
CA LEU A 137 -9.70 3.00 -11.81
C LEU A 137 -8.19 2.81 -11.57
N ILE A 138 -7.83 2.10 -10.49
CA ILE A 138 -6.45 1.73 -10.18
C ILE A 138 -5.89 0.82 -11.28
N ASP A 139 -6.57 -0.29 -11.56
CA ASP A 139 -6.02 -1.36 -12.39
C ASP A 139 -6.10 -1.04 -13.88
N HIS A 140 -7.26 -0.57 -14.35
CA HIS A 140 -7.52 -0.44 -15.79
C HIS A 140 -7.23 0.95 -16.35
N GLN A 141 -7.03 1.96 -15.51
CA GLN A 141 -6.62 3.28 -15.98
C GLN A 141 -5.23 3.65 -15.48
N LEU A 142 -5.04 3.81 -14.17
CA LEU A 142 -3.80 4.35 -13.64
C LEU A 142 -2.60 3.41 -13.90
N LEU A 143 -2.68 2.16 -13.42
CA LEU A 143 -1.62 1.17 -13.56
C LEU A 143 -1.40 0.80 -15.02
N LYS A 144 -2.49 0.52 -15.76
CA LYS A 144 -2.45 0.21 -17.18
C LYS A 144 -1.74 1.32 -17.98
N SER A 145 -2.18 2.57 -17.84
CA SER A 145 -1.57 3.70 -18.57
C SER A 145 -0.10 3.86 -18.22
N ARG A 146 0.29 3.71 -16.95
CA ARG A 146 1.70 3.77 -16.55
C ARG A 146 2.50 2.66 -17.23
N ASN A 147 2.02 1.42 -17.22
CA ASN A 147 2.74 0.27 -17.78
C ASN A 147 2.92 0.43 -19.27
N GLU A 148 1.85 0.74 -20.01
CA GLU A 148 1.92 0.94 -21.46
C GLU A 148 2.93 2.05 -21.82
N ILE A 149 2.91 3.19 -21.11
CA ILE A 149 3.88 4.28 -21.34
C ILE A 149 5.31 3.86 -21.00
N ALA A 150 5.52 3.19 -19.86
CA ALA A 150 6.85 2.75 -19.42
C ALA A 150 7.46 1.68 -20.34
N HIS A 151 6.62 0.86 -20.97
CA HIS A 151 7.04 -0.14 -21.98
C HIS A 151 7.19 0.45 -23.39
N GLY A 152 7.00 1.77 -23.55
CA GLY A 152 7.20 2.47 -24.82
C GLY A 152 6.02 2.40 -25.78
N GLU A 153 4.86 1.92 -25.34
CA GLU A 153 3.66 1.87 -26.17
C GLU A 153 3.13 3.28 -26.47
N LEU A 154 2.60 3.45 -27.68
CA LEU A 154 2.15 4.72 -28.21
C LEU A 154 0.70 5.02 -27.77
N VAL A 155 0.51 5.15 -26.46
CA VAL A 155 -0.80 5.49 -25.86
C VAL A 155 -1.05 6.99 -25.96
N SER A 156 -2.17 7.34 -26.59
CA SER A 156 -2.71 8.70 -26.57
C SER A 156 -3.34 8.97 -25.21
N VAL A 157 -2.69 9.83 -24.41
CA VAL A 157 -3.23 10.32 -23.15
C VAL A 157 -3.88 11.66 -23.43
N ASP A 158 -5.20 11.76 -23.27
CA ASP A 158 -5.89 13.03 -23.37
C ASP A 158 -5.90 13.79 -22.03
N ILE A 159 -6.29 15.06 -22.11
CA ILE A 159 -6.34 15.94 -20.94
C ILE A 159 -7.41 15.50 -19.93
N THR A 160 -8.48 14.86 -20.38
CA THR A 160 -9.60 14.42 -19.55
C THR A 160 -9.19 13.26 -18.66
N LEU A 161 -8.54 12.25 -19.25
CA LEU A 161 -7.96 11.12 -18.55
C LEU A 161 -6.90 11.60 -17.55
N PHE A 162 -6.02 12.52 -17.97
CA PHE A 162 -5.03 13.09 -17.06
C PHE A 162 -5.67 13.79 -15.86
N GLU A 163 -6.65 14.67 -16.06
CA GLU A 163 -7.33 15.38 -14.96
C GLU A 163 -8.08 14.40 -14.03
N GLN A 164 -8.68 13.35 -14.59
CA GLN A 164 -9.34 12.29 -13.82
C GLN A 164 -8.33 11.55 -12.92
N LEU A 165 -7.21 11.09 -13.50
CA LEU A 165 -6.19 10.36 -12.77
C LEU A 165 -5.47 11.25 -11.75
N HIS A 166 -5.17 12.50 -12.11
CA HIS A 166 -4.56 13.49 -11.22
C HIS A 166 -5.40 13.73 -9.97
N ARG A 167 -6.71 13.96 -10.17
CA ARG A 167 -7.67 14.12 -9.07
C ARG A 167 -7.73 12.86 -8.22
N PHE A 168 -7.89 11.70 -8.86
CA PHE A 168 -7.95 10.42 -8.17
C PHE A 168 -6.74 10.19 -7.26
N VAL A 169 -5.53 10.46 -7.77
CA VAL A 169 -4.31 10.29 -6.99
C VAL A 169 -4.28 11.24 -5.80
N LEU A 170 -4.57 12.54 -5.99
CA LEU A 170 -4.60 13.48 -4.86
C LEU A 170 -5.62 13.09 -3.79
N GLU A 171 -6.84 12.74 -4.19
CA GLU A 171 -7.89 12.29 -3.26
C GLU A 171 -7.49 10.99 -2.54
N SER A 172 -6.83 10.08 -3.24
CA SER A 172 -6.39 8.80 -2.66
C SER A 172 -5.21 8.98 -1.71
N LEU A 173 -4.28 9.89 -1.99
CA LEU A 173 -3.21 10.27 -1.07
C LEU A 173 -3.78 10.82 0.24
N GLU A 174 -4.69 11.79 0.15
CA GLU A 174 -5.28 12.41 1.35
C GLU A 174 -6.14 11.43 2.14
N GLN A 175 -6.93 10.59 1.44
CA GLN A 175 -7.71 9.55 2.10
C GLN A 175 -6.79 8.56 2.83
N TYR A 176 -5.76 8.04 2.17
CA TYR A 176 -4.88 7.04 2.78
C TYR A 176 -4.10 7.62 3.97
N LYS A 177 -3.60 8.85 3.82
CA LYS A 177 -2.99 9.62 4.91
C LYS A 177 -3.93 9.68 6.12
N THR A 178 -5.18 10.09 5.89
CA THR A 178 -6.19 10.21 6.94
C THR A 178 -6.47 8.86 7.61
N GLU A 179 -6.52 7.77 6.84
CA GLU A 179 -6.73 6.42 7.37
C GLU A 179 -5.56 5.97 8.27
N ILE A 180 -4.32 6.22 7.86
CA ILE A 180 -3.11 5.92 8.63
C ILE A 180 -3.02 6.77 9.90
N GLU A 181 -3.21 8.08 9.80
CA GLU A 181 -3.19 8.99 10.95
C GLU A 181 -4.27 8.62 11.96
N ASN A 182 -5.49 8.31 11.51
CA ASN A 182 -6.56 7.83 12.38
C ASN A 182 -6.26 6.47 12.99
N ALA A 183 -5.59 5.57 12.27
CA ALA A 183 -5.20 4.27 12.81
C ALA A 183 -4.20 4.43 13.97
N ALA A 184 -3.26 5.36 13.84
CA ALA A 184 -2.31 5.69 14.90
C ALA A 184 -2.97 6.42 16.08
N ALA A 185 -3.71 7.50 15.80
CA ALA A 185 -4.29 8.38 16.82
C ALA A 185 -5.38 7.70 17.65
N LEU A 186 -6.17 6.81 17.04
CA LEU A 186 -7.24 6.07 17.71
C LEU A 186 -6.78 4.68 18.15
N GLU A 187 -5.47 4.40 18.08
CA GLU A 187 -4.87 3.12 18.44
C GLU A 187 -5.56 1.89 17.82
N LYS A 188 -6.00 2.01 16.55
CA LYS A 188 -6.74 0.94 15.86
C LYS A 188 -5.91 -0.32 15.64
N TYR A 189 -4.61 -0.31 15.95
CA TYR A 189 -3.75 -1.49 15.95
C TYR A 189 -4.01 -2.41 17.15
N ARG A 190 -4.64 -1.91 18.23
CA ARG A 190 -5.00 -2.71 19.39
C ARG A 190 -6.20 -3.61 19.12
N SER A 191 -6.23 -4.76 19.79
CA SER A 191 -7.42 -5.61 19.84
C SER A 191 -8.54 -4.88 20.61
N THR A 192 -9.75 -4.90 20.06
CA THR A 192 -10.95 -4.51 20.84
C THR A 192 -11.24 -5.65 21.79
N VAL A 193 -11.15 -5.37 23.10
CA VAL A 193 -11.62 -6.24 24.19
C VAL A 193 -13.13 -6.45 24.08
#